data_AF-A4YBN5-F1
#
_entry.id   AF-A4YBN5-F1
#
_cell.length_a   1.000
_cell.length_b   1.000
_cell.length_c   1.000
_cell.angle_alpha   90.00
_cell.angle_beta   90.00
_cell.angle_gamma   90.00
#
_symmetry.space_group_name_H-M   'P 1'
#
loop_
_entity.id
_entity.type
_entity.pdbx_description
1 polymer ?
#
loop_
_entity_poly.entity_id
_entity_poly.type
_entity_poly.pdbx_seq_one_letter_code
_entity_poly.pdbx_strand_id
1 'polypeptide(L)'
;MKLRYTLPSVLLGLWLLSGCTKAPEWTLFYYPNTDIVPAESLQVDDINGYYDTLEQCQRKALGMQRLSQSSTAGVYQCGHLCEIDANSVLVCKTLSQ
;
A
#
# COMPACT_ATOMS: atom_id res chain seq x y z
N MET A 1 -44.63 -15.99 -26.60
CA MET A 1 -43.55 -16.39 -25.66
C MET A 1 -43.43 -15.32 -24.57
N LYS A 2 -43.63 -15.69 -23.30
CA LYS A 2 -43.76 -14.78 -22.16
C LYS A 2 -42.39 -14.31 -21.67
N LEU A 3 -41.97 -13.12 -22.11
CA LEU A 3 -40.77 -12.42 -21.62
C LEU A 3 -41.12 -11.66 -20.33
N ARG A 4 -41.20 -12.35 -19.19
CA ARG A 4 -41.70 -11.73 -17.93
C ARG A 4 -40.89 -11.99 -16.65
N TYR A 5 -39.73 -12.65 -16.72
CA TYR A 5 -38.98 -13.04 -15.51
C TYR A 5 -37.51 -12.60 -15.46
N THR A 6 -37.00 -11.83 -16.43
CA THR A 6 -35.57 -11.48 -16.49
C THR A 6 -35.20 -10.19 -15.76
N LEU A 7 -36.13 -9.26 -15.52
CA LEU A 7 -35.84 -7.97 -14.87
C LEU A 7 -35.40 -8.07 -13.39
N PRO A 8 -36.04 -8.89 -12.51
CA PRO A 8 -35.70 -8.87 -11.09
C PRO A 8 -34.36 -9.56 -10.76
N SER A 9 -33.89 -10.50 -11.60
CA SER A 9 -32.59 -11.15 -11.41
C SER A 9 -31.40 -10.23 -11.73
N VAL A 10 -31.56 -9.28 -12.65
CA VAL A 10 -30.49 -8.35 -13.02
C VAL A 10 -30.23 -7.32 -11.91
N LEU A 11 -31.28 -6.86 -11.24
CA LEU A 11 -31.17 -5.91 -10.12
C LEU A 11 -30.49 -6.52 -8.90
N LEU A 12 -30.73 -7.81 -8.62
CA LEU A 12 -30.07 -8.51 -7.51
C LEU A 12 -28.56 -8.70 -7.75
N GLY A 13 -28.16 -8.88 -9.01
CA GLY A 13 -26.74 -8.96 -9.39
C GLY A 13 -25.98 -7.64 -9.20
N LEU A 14 -26.62 -6.49 -9.46
CA LEU A 14 -25.98 -5.17 -9.29
C LEU A 14 -25.66 -4.85 -7.82
N TRP A 15 -26.45 -5.34 -6.87
CA TRP A 15 -26.21 -5.13 -5.44
C TRP A 15 -25.01 -5.90 -4.90
N LEU A 16 -24.58 -6.97 -5.57
CA LEU A 16 -23.42 -7.76 -5.16
C LEU A 16 -22.08 -7.13 -5.61
N LEU A 17 -22.12 -6.08 -6.45
CA LEU A 17 -20.92 -5.40 -6.97
C LEU A 17 -20.48 -4.19 -6.13
N SER A 18 -21.23 -3.82 -5.09
CA SER A 18 -20.80 -2.77 -4.16
C SER A 18 -19.81 -3.32 -3.13
N GLY A 19 -18.54 -3.44 -3.51
CA GLY A 19 -17.44 -3.68 -2.57
C GLY A 19 -16.90 -2.36 -2.02
N CYS A 20 -16.93 -2.16 -0.70
CA CYS A 20 -16.16 -1.09 -0.05
C CYS A 20 -14.69 -1.47 -0.06
N THR A 21 -13.88 -0.87 -0.92
CA THR A 21 -12.42 -0.95 -0.82
C THR A 21 -11.97 0.08 0.23
N LYS A 22 -11.55 -0.38 1.41
CA LYS A 22 -10.86 0.49 2.37
C LYS A 22 -9.50 0.84 1.79
N ALA A 23 -9.18 2.14 1.74
CA ALA A 23 -7.84 2.58 1.38
C ALA A 23 -6.86 2.14 2.48
N PRO A 24 -5.72 1.52 2.13
CA PRO A 24 -4.72 1.13 3.12
C PRO A 24 -4.12 2.37 3.78
N GLU A 25 -3.85 2.28 5.08
CA GLU A 25 -3.38 3.43 5.87
C GLU A 25 -1.85 3.51 5.92
N TRP A 26 -1.14 2.42 5.64
CA TRP A 26 0.31 2.33 5.76
C TRP A 26 0.96 1.95 4.44
N THR A 27 2.04 2.64 4.09
CA THR A 27 2.87 2.38 2.91
C THR A 27 4.25 1.95 3.38
N LEU A 28 4.75 0.82 2.87
CA LEU A 28 6.12 0.37 3.09
C LEU A 28 7.00 0.95 1.98
N PHE A 29 8.11 1.56 2.36
CA PHE A 29 9.16 2.01 1.47
C PHE A 29 10.39 1.11 1.61
N TYR A 30 11.11 0.91 0.51
CA TYR A 30 12.39 0.20 0.47
C TYR A 30 13.42 1.03 -0.28
N TYR A 31 14.55 1.30 0.36
CA TYR A 31 15.66 2.03 -0.25
C TYR A 31 16.86 1.07 -0.41
N PRO A 32 17.21 0.68 -1.64
CA PRO A 32 18.29 -0.27 -1.90
C PRO A 32 19.66 0.37 -1.73
N ASN A 33 20.67 -0.45 -1.43
CA ASN A 33 22.09 -0.08 -1.35
C ASN A 33 22.41 1.01 -0.30
N THR A 34 21.55 1.17 0.70
CA THR A 34 21.75 2.09 1.82
C THR A 34 21.28 1.45 3.13
N ASP A 35 21.97 1.76 4.22
CA ASP A 35 21.59 1.36 5.58
C ASP A 35 20.84 2.47 6.33
N ILE A 36 20.70 3.65 5.71
CA ILE A 36 20.01 4.81 6.28
C ILE A 36 18.85 5.25 5.39
N VAL A 37 17.74 5.61 6.02
CA VAL A 37 16.60 6.20 5.31
C VAL A 37 17.05 7.55 4.74
N PRO A 38 16.94 7.76 3.41
CA PRO A 38 17.36 9.02 2.79
C PRO A 38 16.61 10.22 3.38
N ALA A 39 17.29 11.36 3.47
CA ALA A 39 16.68 12.64 3.86
C ALA A 39 15.96 13.33 2.68
N GLU A 40 16.07 12.76 1.48
CA GLU A 40 15.41 13.25 0.28
C GLU A 40 13.89 13.00 0.34
N SER A 41 13.15 13.65 -0.57
CA SER A 41 11.71 13.45 -0.68
C SER A 41 11.39 11.99 -0.99
N LEU A 42 10.30 11.48 -0.39
CA LEU A 42 9.78 10.15 -0.69
C LEU A 42 9.48 10.02 -2.18
N GLN A 43 9.94 8.93 -2.79
CA GLN A 43 9.64 8.62 -4.18
C GLN A 43 8.59 7.51 -4.27
N VAL A 44 7.74 7.61 -5.27
CA VAL A 44 6.73 6.57 -5.56
C VAL A 44 7.40 5.24 -5.92
N ASP A 45 8.55 5.28 -6.57
CA ASP A 45 9.31 4.08 -6.97
C ASP A 45 9.89 3.31 -5.78
N ASP A 46 10.01 3.94 -4.61
CA ASP A 46 10.48 3.29 -3.38
C ASP A 46 9.35 2.50 -2.70
N ILE A 47 8.09 2.62 -3.14
CA ILE A 47 6.96 1.92 -2.52
C ILE A 47 7.08 0.41 -2.74
N ASN A 48 7.17 -0.32 -1.63
CA ASN A 48 7.28 -1.78 -1.56
C ASN A 48 6.00 -2.48 -1.06
N GLY A 49 4.93 -1.74 -0.81
CA GLY A 49 3.61 -2.29 -0.56
C GLY A 49 2.72 -1.43 0.33
N TYR A 50 1.47 -1.85 0.50
CA TYR A 50 0.47 -1.16 1.30
C TYR A 50 -0.15 -2.10 2.34
N TYR A 51 -0.46 -1.57 3.52
CA TYR A 51 -0.90 -2.34 4.68
C TYR A 51 -1.98 -1.59 5.46
N ASP A 52 -2.83 -2.33 6.16
CA ASP A 52 -3.90 -1.74 6.97
C ASP A 52 -3.37 -1.23 8.31
N THR A 53 -2.34 -1.87 8.86
CA THR A 53 -1.79 -1.53 10.18
C THR A 53 -0.27 -1.35 10.14
N LEU A 54 0.26 -0.55 11.07
CA LEU A 54 1.70 -0.40 11.28
C LEU A 54 2.38 -1.76 11.51
N GLU A 55 1.78 -2.62 12.34
CA GLU A 55 2.34 -3.93 12.65
C GLU A 55 2.52 -4.80 11.40
N GLN A 56 1.55 -4.79 10.49
CA GLN A 56 1.66 -5.52 9.21
C GLN A 56 2.82 -4.97 8.37
N CYS A 57 2.93 -3.65 8.28
CA CYS A 57 4.01 -2.98 7.54
C CYS A 57 5.39 -3.34 8.11
N GLN A 58 5.58 -3.19 9.44
CA GLN A 58 6.84 -3.50 10.12
C GLN A 58 7.19 -5.00 10.04
N ARG A 59 6.20 -5.89 10.20
CA ARG A 59 6.42 -7.33 10.05
C ARG A 59 6.87 -7.69 8.65
N LYS A 60 6.33 -7.04 7.62
CA LYS A 60 6.83 -7.22 6.24
C LYS A 60 8.26 -6.72 6.14
N ALA A 61 8.56 -5.51 6.58
CA ALA A 61 9.90 -4.92 6.56
C ALA A 61 10.94 -5.87 7.17
N LEU A 62 10.69 -6.33 8.40
CA LEU A 62 11.54 -7.30 9.12
C LEU A 62 11.67 -8.63 8.37
N GLY A 63 10.57 -9.12 7.79
CA GLY A 63 10.59 -10.33 6.97
C GLY A 63 11.48 -10.18 5.75
N MET A 64 11.37 -9.06 5.03
CA MET A 64 12.18 -8.77 3.85
C MET A 64 13.66 -8.59 4.21
N GLN A 65 13.97 -7.88 5.30
CA GLN A 65 15.33 -7.71 5.80
C GLN A 65 16.01 -9.04 6.16
N ARG A 66 15.26 -10.02 6.68
CA ARG A 66 15.78 -11.37 6.93
C ARG A 66 16.10 -12.11 5.64
N LEU A 67 15.29 -11.93 4.59
CA LEU A 67 15.47 -12.58 3.30
C LEU A 67 16.60 -11.93 2.45
N SER A 68 16.89 -10.64 2.65
CA SER A 68 17.86 -9.89 1.87
C SER A 68 19.32 -10.06 2.32
N GLN A 69 19.58 -10.81 3.39
CA GLN A 69 20.93 -11.01 3.97
C GLN A 69 21.98 -11.62 3.01
N SER A 70 21.58 -12.06 1.82
CA SER A 70 22.46 -12.74 0.86
C SER A 70 22.77 -11.96 -0.42
N SER A 71 22.19 -10.78 -0.69
CA SER A 71 22.39 -10.16 -2.03
C SER A 71 22.35 -8.63 -2.16
N THR A 72 21.65 -7.87 -1.30
CA THR A 72 21.66 -6.40 -1.37
C THR A 72 21.25 -5.78 -0.03
N ALA A 73 22.13 -4.95 0.54
CA ALA A 73 21.81 -4.11 1.69
C ALA A 73 20.69 -3.12 1.33
N GLY A 74 19.89 -2.71 2.31
CA GLY A 74 18.78 -1.80 2.09
C GLY A 74 17.96 -1.61 3.36
N VAL A 75 17.31 -0.46 3.46
CA VAL A 75 16.53 -0.05 4.63
C VAL A 75 15.06 0.09 4.27
N TYR A 76 14.21 -0.22 5.24
CA TYR A 76 12.76 -0.18 5.10
C TYR A 76 12.18 0.90 6.03
N GLN A 77 11.09 1.53 5.60
CA GLN A 77 10.42 2.60 6.34
C GLN A 77 8.91 2.48 6.13
N CYS A 78 8.12 2.53 7.20
CA CYS A 78 6.67 2.63 7.10
C CYS A 78 6.24 4.10 7.13
N GLY A 79 5.29 4.47 6.28
CA GLY A 79 4.64 5.78 6.25
C GLY A 79 3.14 5.66 6.42
N HIS A 80 2.54 6.54 7.23
CA HIS A 80 1.12 6.57 7.54
C HIS A 80 0.41 7.65 6.74
N LEU A 81 -0.73 7.30 6.14
CA LEU A 81 -1.60 8.16 5.34
C LEU A 81 -0.77 8.95 4.31
N CYS A 82 -0.11 8.21 3.42
CA CYS A 82 0.70 8.78 2.37
C CYS A 82 -0.17 9.16 1.17
N GLU A 83 0.02 10.37 0.65
CA GLU A 83 -0.70 10.91 -0.50
C GLU A 83 0.23 11.74 -1.38
N ILE A 84 -0.16 11.90 -2.65
CA ILE A 84 0.53 12.81 -3.56
C ILE A 84 -0.09 14.20 -3.38
N ASP A 85 0.74 15.18 -3.04
CA ASP A 85 0.31 16.57 -2.83
C ASP A 85 0.05 17.32 -4.15
N ALA A 86 -0.32 18.60 -4.05
CA ALA A 86 -0.58 19.46 -5.21
C ALA A 86 0.66 19.68 -6.11
N ASN A 87 1.86 19.46 -5.60
CA ASN A 87 3.13 19.60 -6.32
C ASN A 87 3.60 18.26 -6.90
N SER A 88 2.75 17.22 -6.87
CA SER A 88 3.11 15.86 -7.28
C SER A 88 4.19 15.21 -6.42
N VAL A 89 4.33 15.63 -5.16
CA VAL A 89 5.27 15.07 -4.19
C VAL A 89 4.54 14.10 -3.27
N LEU A 90 5.12 12.92 -3.08
CA LEU A 90 4.61 11.95 -2.12
C LEU A 90 4.94 12.42 -0.70
N VAL A 91 3.90 12.60 0.11
CA VAL A 91 4.00 13.04 1.51
C VAL A 91 3.25 12.08 2.42
N CYS A 92 3.81 11.78 3.57
CA CYS A 92 3.15 10.97 4.60
C CYS A 92 2.91 11.80 5.85
N LYS A 93 1.78 11.60 6.51
CA LYS A 93 1.47 12.28 7.78
C LYS A 93 2.46 11.91 8.89
N THR A 94 2.93 10.67 8.91
CA THR A 94 3.88 10.18 9.92
C THR A 94 4.76 9.09 9.33
N LEU A 95 6.01 9.01 9.78
CA LEU A 95 6.97 7.98 9.40
C LEU A 95 7.33 7.15 10.65
N SER A 96 7.39 5.82 10.52
CA SER A 96 7.84 4.87 11.55
C SER A 96 8.75 3.81 10.95
N GLN A 97 9.89 3.55 11.58
CA GLN A 97 10.75 2.41 11.24
C GLN A 97 10.26 1.12 11.89
#